data_AF-A0A8H7BNN3-F1
#
_entry.id   AF-A0A8H7BNN3-F1
#
_cell.length_a   1.000
_cell.length_b   1.000
_cell.length_c   1.000
_cell.angle_alpha   90.00
_cell.angle_beta   90.00
_cell.angle_gamma   90.00
#
_symmetry.space_group_name_H-M   'P 1'
#
loop_
_entity.id
_entity.type
_entity.pdbx_description
1 polymer ?
#
loop_
_entity_poly.entity_id
_entity_poly.type
_entity_poly.pdbx_seq_one_letter_code
_entity_poly.pdbx_strand_id
1 'polypeptide(L)'
;MDYDYPHNNDSEIADTVEDHVTSDKPRILLMGLQRSGKSSIQRVVFGKMPPNDTLYLESTTKIQKEDITRSFIDFQIWDFPGQVNYFDMAYDSQEIFGAVGALIFVIDAQDDYSEALHRLFYTVTSAYRVNPNITFEVLIHKVDGLSDDYKIDTQRDIQQRMSDALADAQMEHIHLTYYLTSIYDHSIYEAFSKIIQKLIRELPTLENLLNVLCSNSGIDKAYLFDTLTKIYIATDSSPVDMQSYELCSDMIDVIIDIECIYGAQGAGPSGTVVDEESGEDRETLVQSPMLETNSRRLSSDGSSLNETSQSLALHERSQGTAEAETSSLIKLDNGDVLYMREVNRLLVLICLLRQDNFEKHGLIDYNFQCFKEAVTEVFEFSQKRNTQLQSSVSGSHED
;
A
#
# COMPACT_ATOMS: atom_id res chain seq x y z
N MET A 1 16.10 64.33 -5.02
CA MET A 1 14.97 64.53 -5.96
C MET A 1 15.41 63.88 -7.25
N ASP A 2 15.08 62.60 -7.38
CA ASP A 2 15.95 61.66 -8.04
C ASP A 2 15.35 61.15 -9.35
N TYR A 3 16.26 60.83 -10.27
CA TYR A 3 15.98 60.62 -11.69
C TYR A 3 15.45 59.22 -11.99
N ASP A 4 14.68 59.10 -13.07
CA ASP A 4 14.38 57.82 -13.71
C ASP A 4 15.65 57.05 -14.08
N TYR A 5 15.63 55.74 -13.80
CA TYR A 5 16.53 54.74 -14.37
C TYR A 5 15.67 53.60 -14.94
N PRO A 6 15.86 53.21 -16.21
CA PRO A 6 15.19 52.02 -16.74
C PRO A 6 15.96 50.76 -16.31
N HIS A 7 15.27 49.80 -15.69
CA HIS A 7 15.81 48.46 -15.47
C HIS A 7 15.29 47.51 -16.55
N ASN A 8 16.21 46.75 -17.14
CA ASN A 8 15.96 45.60 -17.98
C ASN A 8 17.03 44.55 -17.63
N ASN A 9 16.69 43.25 -17.68
CA ASN A 9 17.57 42.08 -17.47
C ASN A 9 18.07 41.90 -16.01
N ASP A 10 18.14 40.69 -15.42
CA ASP A 10 17.92 39.32 -15.91
C ASP A 10 17.28 38.39 -14.85
N SER A 11 16.61 37.34 -15.34
CA SER A 11 16.45 35.99 -14.74
C SER A 11 16.15 35.81 -13.23
N GLU A 12 14.87 35.72 -12.87
CA GLU A 12 14.37 34.70 -11.94
C GLU A 12 13.07 34.11 -12.51
N ILE A 13 13.21 33.18 -13.48
CA ILE A 13 12.13 32.26 -13.83
C ILE A 13 12.10 31.22 -12.72
N ALA A 14 11.25 31.45 -11.73
CA ALA A 14 10.91 30.41 -10.76
C ALA A 14 9.96 29.43 -11.48
N ASP A 15 10.47 28.24 -11.80
CA ASP A 15 9.70 27.13 -12.38
C ASP A 15 8.60 26.68 -11.40
N THR A 16 7.47 27.37 -11.44
CA THR A 16 6.17 26.87 -11.00
C THR A 16 5.45 26.27 -12.19
N VAL A 17 6.08 25.25 -12.79
CA VAL A 17 5.34 24.24 -13.53
C VAL A 17 4.56 23.46 -12.48
N GLU A 18 3.33 23.88 -12.22
CA GLU A 18 2.38 23.05 -11.48
C GLU A 18 2.15 21.79 -12.32
N ASP A 19 2.69 20.66 -11.86
CA ASP A 19 2.48 19.33 -12.43
C ASP A 19 0.99 18.92 -12.27
N HIS A 20 0.12 19.54 -13.06
CA HIS A 20 -1.20 19.02 -13.40
C HIS A 20 -1.08 17.85 -14.39
N VAL A 21 -0.13 16.94 -14.13
CA VAL A 21 -0.22 15.55 -14.58
C VAL A 21 -1.39 14.96 -13.82
N THR A 22 -2.59 15.07 -14.41
CA THR A 22 -3.77 14.30 -14.03
C THR A 22 -3.53 12.84 -14.41
N SER A 23 -2.62 12.21 -13.67
CA SER A 23 -2.39 10.77 -13.75
C SER A 23 -3.72 10.08 -13.52
N ASP A 24 -4.06 9.18 -14.45
CA ASP A 24 -5.29 8.35 -14.45
C ASP A 24 -5.18 7.26 -13.37
N LYS A 25 -4.88 7.69 -12.14
CA LYS A 25 -4.79 6.89 -10.94
C LYS A 25 -6.19 6.80 -10.35
N PRO A 26 -6.73 5.60 -10.10
CA PRO A 26 -8.05 5.48 -9.52
C PRO A 26 -8.08 6.19 -8.15
N ARG A 27 -9.02 7.13 -7.97
CA ARG A 27 -9.16 7.85 -6.70
C ARG A 27 -10.13 7.12 -5.77
N ILE A 28 -9.73 6.99 -4.50
CA ILE A 28 -10.55 6.48 -3.41
C ILE A 28 -10.93 7.65 -2.50
N LEU A 29 -12.23 7.78 -2.25
CA LEU A 29 -12.79 8.94 -1.57
C LEU A 29 -13.30 8.55 -0.18
N LEU A 30 -12.68 9.07 0.89
CA LEU A 30 -13.10 8.81 2.28
C LEU A 30 -14.01 9.94 2.78
N MET A 31 -15.27 9.60 3.04
CA MET A 31 -16.32 10.51 3.52
C MET A 31 -16.99 9.99 4.81
N GLY A 32 -17.74 10.86 5.49
CA GLY A 32 -18.52 10.53 6.70
C GLY A 32 -18.65 11.73 7.64
N LEU A 33 -19.34 11.57 8.76
CA LEU A 33 -19.48 12.63 9.78
C LEU A 33 -18.16 12.99 10.48
N GLN A 34 -18.11 14.11 11.20
CA GLN A 34 -16.94 14.42 12.04
C GLN A 34 -16.76 13.33 13.12
N ARG A 35 -15.51 12.99 13.45
CA ARG A 35 -15.14 11.94 14.45
C ARG A 35 -15.52 10.49 14.08
N SER A 36 -16.00 10.24 12.86
CA SER A 36 -16.33 8.87 12.38
C SER A 36 -15.14 7.91 12.25
N GLY A 37 -13.90 8.36 12.43
CA GLY A 37 -12.69 7.51 12.39
C GLY A 37 -11.94 7.50 11.05
N LYS A 38 -12.43 8.18 10.00
CA LYS A 38 -11.79 8.29 8.67
C LYS A 38 -10.26 8.53 8.68
N SER A 39 -9.78 9.55 9.38
CA SER A 39 -8.35 9.90 9.45
C SER A 39 -7.52 8.94 10.30
N SER A 40 -8.18 8.15 11.19
CA SER A 40 -7.58 7.04 11.93
C SER A 40 -7.43 5.82 11.02
N ILE A 41 -8.49 5.46 10.29
CA ILE A 41 -8.49 4.40 9.27
C ILE A 41 -7.34 4.61 8.28
N GLN A 42 -7.21 5.83 7.71
CA GLN A 42 -6.14 6.16 6.77
C GLN A 42 -4.75 5.91 7.37
N ARG A 43 -4.48 6.39 8.59
CA ARG A 43 -3.15 6.24 9.23
C ARG A 43 -2.84 4.82 9.70
N VAL A 44 -3.83 4.03 10.09
CA VAL A 44 -3.66 2.62 10.45
C VAL A 44 -3.35 1.79 9.20
N VAL A 45 -4.13 1.96 8.13
CA VAL A 45 -3.99 1.12 6.92
C VAL A 45 -2.75 1.51 6.11
N PHE A 46 -2.47 2.80 5.93
CA PHE A 46 -1.42 3.27 5.01
C PHE A 46 -0.19 3.85 5.70
N GLY A 47 -0.36 4.42 6.90
CA GLY A 47 0.75 4.94 7.71
C GLY A 47 1.41 3.89 8.63
N LYS A 48 0.89 2.65 8.70
CA LYS A 48 1.23 1.63 9.71
C LYS A 48 1.23 2.16 11.16
N MET A 49 0.40 3.17 11.46
CA MET A 49 0.29 3.72 12.81
C MET A 49 -0.47 2.73 13.71
N PRO A 50 0.04 2.37 14.90
CA PRO A 50 -0.67 1.45 15.78
C PRO A 50 -2.00 2.07 16.25
N PRO A 51 -3.09 1.28 16.38
CA PRO A 51 -4.44 1.82 16.66
C PRO A 51 -4.53 2.69 17.92
N ASN A 52 -3.73 2.38 18.95
CA ASN A 52 -3.68 3.12 20.21
C ASN A 52 -3.21 4.59 20.03
N ASP A 53 -2.32 4.85 19.08
CA ASP A 53 -1.79 6.20 18.84
C ASP A 53 -2.79 7.08 18.07
N THR A 54 -3.78 6.46 17.42
CA THR A 54 -4.82 7.19 16.67
C THR A 54 -5.73 8.05 17.55
N LEU A 55 -5.76 7.79 18.86
CA LEU A 55 -6.50 8.59 19.83
C LEU A 55 -6.00 10.04 19.92
N TYR A 56 -4.72 10.27 19.59
CA TYR A 56 -4.08 11.59 19.63
C TYR A 56 -4.20 12.37 18.32
N LEU A 57 -4.95 11.85 17.32
CA LEU A 57 -5.12 12.54 16.04
C LEU A 57 -6.02 13.76 16.19
N GLU A 58 -5.49 14.92 15.77
CA GLU A 58 -6.27 16.16 15.70
C GLU A 58 -7.38 16.07 14.64
N SER A 59 -8.43 16.86 14.83
CA SER A 59 -9.53 16.91 13.86
C SER A 59 -9.08 17.52 12.53
N THR A 60 -9.14 16.74 11.46
CA THR A 60 -8.86 17.18 10.08
C THR A 60 -9.70 18.41 9.70
N THR A 61 -9.03 19.53 9.42
CA THR A 61 -9.64 20.83 9.05
C THR A 61 -9.55 21.15 7.55
N LYS A 62 -8.68 20.46 6.82
CA LYS A 62 -8.48 20.60 5.36
C LYS A 62 -8.48 19.21 4.73
N ILE A 63 -8.90 19.11 3.46
CA ILE A 63 -8.83 17.85 2.70
C ILE A 63 -7.37 17.38 2.66
N GLN A 64 -7.10 16.20 3.20
CA GLN A 64 -5.79 15.56 3.09
C GLN A 64 -5.81 14.68 1.85
N LYS A 65 -4.98 15.02 0.86
CA LYS A 65 -4.72 14.19 -0.33
C LYS A 65 -3.43 13.42 -0.05
N GLU A 66 -3.49 12.10 -0.07
CA GLU A 66 -2.33 11.23 0.04
C GLU A 66 -2.19 10.40 -1.23
N ASP A 67 -1.07 10.60 -1.93
CA ASP A 67 -0.72 9.85 -3.12
C ASP A 67 0.08 8.62 -2.72
N ILE A 68 -0.56 7.46 -2.71
CA ILE A 68 0.11 6.19 -2.42
C ILE A 68 0.79 5.73 -3.71
N THR A 69 2.02 6.21 -3.89
CA THR A 69 2.90 5.90 -5.04
C THR A 69 3.94 4.82 -4.74
N ARG A 70 3.83 4.19 -3.56
CA ARG A 70 4.75 3.17 -3.05
C ARG A 70 4.10 1.79 -2.92
N SER A 71 2.77 1.70 -3.03
CA SER A 71 2.06 0.43 -3.15
C SER A 71 2.16 -0.08 -4.58
N PHE A 72 1.90 -1.36 -4.79
CA PHE A 72 1.69 -1.91 -6.12
C PHE A 72 0.54 -1.22 -6.89
N ILE A 73 -0.43 -0.65 -6.16
CA ILE A 73 -1.53 0.10 -6.75
C ILE A 73 -1.27 1.58 -6.50
N ASP A 74 -1.15 2.33 -7.59
CA ASP A 74 -1.05 3.78 -7.58
C ASP A 74 -2.45 4.38 -7.43
N PHE A 75 -2.86 4.72 -6.20
CA PHE A 75 -4.15 5.37 -5.93
C PHE A 75 -4.00 6.61 -5.05
N GLN A 76 -4.90 7.57 -5.25
CA GLN A 76 -5.00 8.78 -4.43
C GLN A 76 -6.11 8.59 -3.41
N ILE A 77 -5.79 8.71 -2.12
CA ILE A 77 -6.80 8.76 -1.05
C ILE A 77 -7.07 10.22 -0.71
N TRP A 78 -8.34 10.61 -0.73
CA TRP A 78 -8.77 11.94 -0.31
C TRP A 78 -9.62 11.82 0.96
N ASP A 79 -9.10 12.27 2.10
CA ASP A 79 -9.81 12.35 3.38
C ASP A 79 -10.52 13.70 3.51
N PHE A 80 -11.86 13.68 3.58
CA PHE A 80 -12.69 14.88 3.64
C PHE A 80 -13.02 15.29 5.08
N PRO A 81 -12.86 16.59 5.44
CA PRO A 81 -13.28 17.08 6.75
C PRO A 81 -14.79 16.89 6.93
N GLY A 82 -15.20 16.25 8.02
CA GLY A 82 -16.62 15.95 8.29
C GLY A 82 -17.53 17.17 8.49
N GLN A 83 -16.97 18.38 8.50
CA GLN A 83 -17.70 19.66 8.60
C GLN A 83 -17.95 20.34 7.24
N VAL A 84 -17.29 19.89 6.15
CA VAL A 84 -17.39 20.56 4.85
C VAL A 84 -18.74 20.25 4.21
N ASN A 85 -19.49 21.30 3.89
CA ASN A 85 -20.60 21.20 2.96
C ASN A 85 -20.04 21.08 1.54
N TYR A 86 -20.31 19.95 0.89
CA TYR A 86 -19.84 19.62 -0.46
C TYR A 86 -20.41 20.54 -1.58
N PHE A 87 -21.03 21.66 -1.21
CA PHE A 87 -21.84 22.55 -2.06
C PHE A 87 -21.44 24.02 -1.96
N ASP A 88 -20.39 24.35 -1.22
CA ASP A 88 -19.76 25.66 -1.40
C ASP A 88 -19.20 25.73 -2.83
N MET A 89 -19.52 26.82 -3.53
CA MET A 89 -19.12 27.14 -4.92
C MET A 89 -17.59 27.29 -5.12
N ALA A 90 -16.79 26.87 -4.14
CA ALA A 90 -15.34 26.80 -4.18
C ALA A 90 -14.79 25.39 -4.46
N TYR A 91 -15.66 24.37 -4.53
CA TYR A 91 -15.29 22.98 -4.80
C TYR A 91 -16.02 22.43 -6.03
N ASP A 92 -15.29 22.22 -7.13
CA ASP A 92 -15.84 21.63 -8.34
C ASP A 92 -16.12 20.14 -8.15
N SER A 93 -17.34 19.84 -7.74
CA SER A 93 -17.86 18.47 -7.60
C SER A 93 -17.62 17.60 -8.85
N GLN A 94 -17.57 18.19 -10.04
CA GLN A 94 -17.24 17.48 -11.29
C GLN A 94 -15.77 17.02 -11.34
N GLU A 95 -14.81 17.82 -10.90
CA GLU A 95 -13.40 17.40 -10.81
C GLU A 95 -13.15 16.38 -9.70
N ILE A 96 -13.88 16.53 -8.59
CA ILE A 96 -13.77 15.63 -7.43
C ILE A 96 -14.33 14.25 -7.77
N PHE A 97 -15.57 14.15 -8.25
CA PHE A 97 -16.24 12.86 -8.50
C PHE A 97 -15.95 12.28 -9.89
N GLY A 98 -15.48 13.08 -10.86
CA GLY A 98 -15.22 12.62 -12.23
C GLY A 98 -14.15 11.53 -12.34
N ALA A 99 -13.09 11.60 -11.53
CA ALA A 99 -11.98 10.64 -11.52
C ALA A 99 -12.00 9.66 -10.32
N VAL A 100 -13.11 9.59 -9.58
CA VAL A 100 -13.28 8.65 -8.46
C VAL A 100 -13.78 7.31 -9.00
N GLY A 101 -13.11 6.23 -8.58
CA GLY A 101 -13.56 4.86 -8.85
C GLY A 101 -14.36 4.26 -7.70
N ALA A 102 -14.01 4.61 -6.45
CA ALA A 102 -14.70 4.12 -5.25
C ALA A 102 -14.95 5.24 -4.23
N LEU A 103 -16.20 5.33 -3.75
CA LEU A 103 -16.60 6.21 -2.66
C LEU A 103 -16.86 5.38 -1.41
N ILE A 104 -16.03 5.62 -0.39
CA ILE A 104 -16.11 4.97 0.92
C ILE A 104 -16.75 5.94 1.92
N PHE A 105 -17.92 5.57 2.45
CA PHE A 105 -18.60 6.35 3.48
C PHE A 105 -18.52 5.67 4.85
N VAL A 106 -17.90 6.33 5.82
CA VAL A 106 -17.67 5.83 7.18
C VAL A 106 -18.78 6.30 8.12
N ILE A 107 -19.59 5.35 8.60
CA ILE A 107 -20.62 5.52 9.63
C ILE A 107 -20.04 5.05 10.97
N ASP A 108 -20.26 5.81 12.04
CA ASP A 108 -19.95 5.38 13.39
C ASP A 108 -21.10 4.50 13.94
N ALA A 109 -20.81 3.29 14.39
CA ALA A 109 -21.81 2.36 14.92
C ALA A 109 -22.13 2.60 16.41
N GLN A 110 -21.33 3.41 17.11
CA GLN A 110 -21.51 3.72 18.54
C GLN A 110 -22.31 5.02 18.78
N ASP A 111 -22.47 5.85 17.75
CA ASP A 111 -23.20 7.13 17.80
C ASP A 111 -24.53 7.06 17.00
N ASP A 112 -25.34 8.12 17.05
CA ASP A 112 -26.59 8.18 16.27
C ASP A 112 -26.31 8.32 14.76
N TYR A 113 -26.38 7.20 14.06
CA TYR A 113 -26.20 7.12 12.62
C TYR A 113 -27.35 7.75 11.81
N SER A 114 -28.41 8.28 12.42
CA SER A 114 -29.54 8.91 11.70
C SER A 114 -29.09 10.10 10.83
N GLU A 115 -28.22 10.98 11.36
CA GLU A 115 -27.63 12.07 10.57
C GLU A 115 -26.69 11.53 9.49
N ALA A 116 -25.93 10.48 9.80
CA ALA A 116 -24.98 9.85 8.88
C ALA A 116 -25.70 9.26 7.66
N LEU A 117 -26.86 8.62 7.85
CA LEU A 117 -27.70 8.09 6.77
C LEU A 117 -28.26 9.19 5.87
N HIS A 118 -28.76 10.29 6.43
CA HIS A 118 -29.22 11.43 5.63
C HIS A 118 -28.08 12.04 4.80
N ARG A 119 -26.88 12.16 5.38
CA ARG A 119 -25.68 12.66 4.67
C ARG A 119 -25.20 11.67 3.60
N LEU A 120 -25.19 10.37 3.89
CA LEU A 120 -24.87 9.30 2.94
C LEU A 120 -25.79 9.35 1.72
N PHE A 121 -27.12 9.35 1.94
CA PHE A 121 -28.12 9.40 0.87
C PHE A 121 -27.91 10.62 -0.04
N TYR A 122 -27.67 11.78 0.56
CA TYR A 122 -27.38 13.00 -0.18
C TYR A 122 -26.09 12.86 -1.01
N THR A 123 -25.00 12.40 -0.41
CA THR A 123 -23.70 12.20 -1.09
C THR A 123 -23.80 11.22 -2.26
N VAL A 124 -24.45 10.06 -2.06
CA VAL A 124 -24.64 9.04 -3.10
C VAL A 124 -25.44 9.61 -4.27
N THR A 125 -26.54 10.31 -4.00
CA THR A 125 -27.37 10.96 -5.03
C THR A 125 -26.57 11.99 -5.84
N SER A 126 -25.73 12.79 -5.19
CA SER A 126 -24.89 13.78 -5.86
C SER A 126 -23.75 13.17 -6.67
N ALA A 127 -23.05 12.17 -6.13
CA ALA A 127 -21.96 11.50 -6.82
C ALA A 127 -22.44 10.73 -8.06
N TYR A 128 -23.55 9.99 -7.95
CA TYR A 128 -24.13 9.21 -9.06
C TYR A 128 -24.60 10.09 -10.22
N ARG A 129 -25.02 11.33 -9.95
CA ARG A 129 -25.35 12.34 -11.00
C ARG A 129 -24.13 12.82 -11.79
N VAL A 130 -22.94 12.78 -11.21
CA VAL A 130 -21.69 13.21 -11.86
C VAL A 130 -21.06 12.04 -12.60
N ASN A 131 -20.94 10.88 -11.94
CA ASN A 131 -20.31 9.69 -12.50
C ASN A 131 -21.08 8.43 -12.07
N PRO A 132 -21.78 7.74 -13.00
CA PRO A 132 -22.55 6.54 -12.69
C PRO A 132 -21.67 5.28 -12.50
N ASN A 133 -20.37 5.35 -12.80
CA ASN A 133 -19.44 4.22 -12.67
C ASN A 133 -18.75 4.13 -11.30
N ILE A 134 -19.09 5.01 -10.34
CA ILE A 134 -18.55 4.98 -8.98
C ILE A 134 -19.09 3.75 -8.23
N THR A 135 -18.22 2.96 -7.61
CA THR A 135 -18.63 1.96 -6.60
C THR A 135 -18.88 2.63 -5.25
N PHE A 136 -19.98 2.26 -4.60
CA PHE A 136 -20.41 2.85 -3.34
C PHE A 136 -20.31 1.83 -2.20
N GLU A 137 -19.43 2.14 -1.25
CA GLU A 137 -18.99 1.22 -0.22
C GLU A 137 -19.18 1.90 1.16
N VAL A 138 -19.88 1.24 2.07
CA VAL A 138 -20.24 1.79 3.39
C VAL A 138 -19.51 1.02 4.47
N LEU A 139 -18.68 1.71 5.24
CA LEU A 139 -18.01 1.15 6.41
C LEU A 139 -18.83 1.48 7.66
N ILE A 140 -19.42 0.46 8.26
CA ILE A 140 -19.98 0.52 9.61
C ILE A 140 -18.78 0.32 10.56
N HIS A 141 -18.38 1.41 11.22
CA HIS A 141 -17.10 1.50 11.91
C HIS A 141 -17.26 1.55 13.44
N LYS A 142 -16.18 1.25 14.16
CA LYS A 142 -16.14 1.14 15.63
C LYS A 142 -17.06 0.04 16.19
N VAL A 143 -17.06 -1.13 15.53
CA VAL A 143 -17.84 -2.31 15.96
C VAL A 143 -17.19 -3.09 17.11
N ASP A 144 -16.03 -2.64 17.60
CA ASP A 144 -15.20 -3.25 18.64
C ASP A 144 -15.93 -3.41 19.99
N GLY A 145 -16.72 -2.41 20.40
CA GLY A 145 -17.48 -2.43 21.65
C GLY A 145 -18.83 -3.14 21.60
N LEU A 146 -19.22 -3.71 20.45
CA LEU A 146 -20.57 -4.20 20.18
C LEU A 146 -20.64 -5.74 20.20
N SER A 147 -21.72 -6.29 20.77
CA SER A 147 -22.02 -7.73 20.67
C SER A 147 -22.38 -8.12 19.23
N ASP A 148 -22.08 -9.36 18.82
CA ASP A 148 -22.28 -9.79 17.43
C ASP A 148 -23.74 -9.75 16.97
N ASP A 149 -24.70 -10.05 17.86
CA ASP A 149 -26.14 -9.86 17.58
C ASP A 149 -26.46 -8.41 17.21
N TYR A 150 -25.92 -7.45 17.98
CA TYR A 150 -26.10 -6.01 17.74
C TYR A 150 -25.39 -5.53 16.47
N LYS A 151 -24.24 -6.12 16.09
CA LYS A 151 -23.59 -5.84 14.80
C LYS A 151 -24.51 -6.23 13.63
N ILE A 152 -25.11 -7.42 13.69
CA ILE A 152 -26.02 -7.94 12.66
C ILE A 152 -27.29 -7.09 12.59
N ASP A 153 -27.90 -6.76 13.73
CA ASP A 153 -29.10 -5.92 13.78
C ASP A 153 -28.82 -4.48 13.26
N THR A 154 -27.69 -3.88 13.65
CA THR A 154 -27.28 -2.54 13.19
C THR A 154 -27.01 -2.53 11.68
N GLN A 155 -26.30 -3.54 11.16
CA GLN A 155 -26.06 -3.69 9.73
C GLN A 155 -27.38 -3.81 8.97
N ARG A 156 -28.31 -4.63 9.46
CA ARG A 156 -29.61 -4.84 8.85
C ARG A 156 -30.48 -3.59 8.85
N ASP A 157 -30.51 -2.83 9.94
CA ASP A 157 -31.27 -1.58 10.04
C ASP A 157 -30.70 -0.50 9.12
N ILE A 158 -29.37 -0.30 9.12
CA ILE A 158 -28.67 0.61 8.19
C ILE A 158 -28.93 0.23 6.73
N GLN A 159 -28.82 -1.05 6.39
CA GLN A 159 -29.08 -1.55 5.04
C GLN A 159 -30.53 -1.36 4.63
N GLN A 160 -31.49 -1.67 5.50
CA GLN A 160 -32.91 -1.52 5.22
C GLN A 160 -33.29 -0.05 5.04
N ARG A 161 -32.97 0.83 6.00
CA ARG A 161 -33.29 2.27 5.91
C ARG A 161 -32.70 2.94 4.67
N MET A 162 -31.48 2.58 4.30
CA MET A 162 -30.83 3.14 3.11
C MET A 162 -31.40 2.55 1.80
N SER A 163 -31.77 1.27 1.79
CA SER A 163 -32.52 0.66 0.68
C SER A 163 -33.89 1.31 0.48
N ASP A 164 -34.62 1.56 1.56
CA ASP A 164 -35.92 2.23 1.54
C ASP A 164 -35.78 3.67 1.01
N ALA A 165 -34.78 4.43 1.48
CA ALA A 165 -34.50 5.79 0.99
C ALA A 165 -34.08 5.83 -0.50
N LEU A 166 -33.33 4.84 -0.99
CA LEU A 166 -32.97 4.73 -2.42
C LEU A 166 -34.17 4.33 -3.29
N ALA A 167 -35.08 3.49 -2.77
CA ALA A 167 -36.32 3.13 -3.46
C ALA A 167 -37.26 4.32 -3.59
N ASP A 168 -37.43 5.12 -2.52
CA ASP A 168 -38.18 6.39 -2.54
C ASP A 168 -37.60 7.38 -3.57
N ALA A 169 -36.29 7.35 -3.78
CA ALA A 169 -35.58 8.18 -4.77
C ALA A 169 -35.61 7.61 -6.21
N GLN A 170 -36.22 6.45 -6.43
CA GLN A 170 -36.26 5.73 -7.72
C GLN A 170 -34.87 5.39 -8.30
N MET A 171 -33.90 5.14 -7.42
CA MET A 171 -32.49 4.87 -7.76
C MET A 171 -32.10 3.41 -7.50
N GLU A 172 -32.97 2.46 -7.89
CA GLU A 172 -32.80 1.01 -7.64
C GLU A 172 -31.54 0.38 -8.28
N HIS A 173 -30.88 1.08 -9.21
CA HIS A 173 -29.63 0.63 -9.83
C HIS A 173 -28.38 0.87 -8.97
N ILE A 174 -28.49 1.58 -7.85
CA ILE A 174 -27.34 1.84 -6.96
C ILE A 174 -27.20 0.68 -5.96
N HIS A 175 -26.20 -0.17 -6.17
CA HIS A 175 -25.83 -1.21 -5.21
C HIS A 175 -24.81 -0.69 -4.19
N LEU A 176 -25.25 -0.54 -2.95
CA LEU A 176 -24.37 -0.25 -1.81
C LEU A 176 -23.82 -1.56 -1.23
N THR A 177 -22.50 -1.64 -1.02
CA THR A 177 -21.90 -2.74 -0.26
C THR A 177 -21.58 -2.27 1.16
N TYR A 178 -21.85 -3.11 2.16
CA TYR A 178 -21.66 -2.79 3.58
C TYR A 178 -20.59 -3.68 4.19
N TYR A 179 -19.68 -3.10 4.98
CA TYR A 179 -18.67 -3.83 5.75
C TYR A 179 -18.71 -3.40 7.21
N LEU A 180 -18.62 -4.37 8.12
CA LEU A 180 -18.35 -4.15 9.53
C LEU A 180 -16.84 -4.00 9.71
N THR A 181 -16.38 -2.91 10.35
CA THR A 181 -14.94 -2.61 10.47
C THR A 181 -14.55 -2.08 11.85
N SER A 182 -13.37 -2.49 12.28
CA SER A 182 -12.68 -1.99 13.47
C SER A 182 -11.25 -1.61 13.08
N ILE A 183 -10.65 -0.60 13.72
CA ILE A 183 -9.19 -0.36 13.61
C ILE A 183 -8.38 -1.30 14.50
N TYR A 184 -9.02 -2.00 15.44
CA TYR A 184 -8.34 -2.93 16.36
C TYR A 184 -8.26 -4.36 15.80
N ASP A 185 -9.15 -4.71 14.86
CA ASP A 185 -9.17 -6.01 14.18
C ASP A 185 -8.68 -5.84 12.73
N HIS A 186 -8.31 -6.95 12.08
CA HIS A 186 -7.87 -6.92 10.69
C HIS A 186 -9.01 -6.68 9.67
N SER A 187 -10.27 -6.56 10.15
CA SER A 187 -11.48 -6.38 9.33
C SER A 187 -11.45 -5.13 8.45
N ILE A 188 -10.75 -4.08 8.89
CA ILE A 188 -10.54 -2.89 8.08
C ILE A 188 -9.70 -3.21 6.82
N TYR A 189 -8.62 -3.97 6.95
CA TYR A 189 -7.77 -4.35 5.80
C TYR A 189 -8.51 -5.31 4.86
N GLU A 190 -9.35 -6.21 5.40
CA GLU A 190 -10.20 -7.09 4.59
C GLU A 190 -11.21 -6.30 3.76
N ALA A 191 -11.89 -5.31 4.37
CA ALA A 191 -12.82 -4.42 3.68
C ALA A 191 -12.11 -3.60 2.60
N PHE A 192 -10.96 -2.99 2.91
CA PHE A 192 -10.16 -2.26 1.91
C PHE A 192 -9.71 -3.16 0.76
N SER A 193 -9.32 -4.41 1.04
CA SER A 193 -8.94 -5.38 0.01
C SER A 193 -10.08 -5.67 -0.96
N LYS A 194 -11.31 -5.89 -0.46
CA LYS A 194 -12.50 -6.09 -1.30
C LYS A 194 -12.88 -4.84 -2.10
N ILE A 195 -12.73 -3.65 -1.52
CA ILE A 195 -12.97 -2.36 -2.21
C ILE A 195 -11.95 -2.14 -3.34
N ILE A 196 -10.68 -2.42 -3.07
CA ILE A 196 -9.58 -2.29 -4.03
C ILE A 196 -9.67 -3.34 -5.14
N GLN A 197 -10.08 -4.57 -4.84
CA GLN A 197 -10.37 -5.60 -5.86
C GLN A 197 -11.40 -5.12 -6.90
N LYS A 198 -12.51 -4.51 -6.46
CA LYS A 198 -13.51 -3.91 -7.36
C LYS A 198 -12.97 -2.79 -8.25
N LEU A 199 -11.89 -2.13 -7.82
CA LEU A 199 -11.22 -1.04 -8.53
C LEU A 199 -10.29 -1.56 -9.65
N ILE A 200 -9.82 -2.80 -9.55
CA ILE A 200 -8.86 -3.41 -10.50
C ILE A 200 -9.62 -4.05 -11.67
N ARG A 201 -9.51 -3.43 -12.85
CA ARG A 201 -10.21 -3.86 -14.08
C ARG A 201 -9.82 -5.25 -14.59
N GLU A 202 -8.67 -5.77 -14.17
CA GLU A 202 -8.09 -7.06 -14.60
C GLU A 202 -8.15 -8.15 -13.51
N LEU A 203 -8.90 -7.91 -12.42
CA LEU A 203 -9.12 -8.87 -11.33
C LEU A 203 -9.51 -10.27 -11.84
N PRO A 204 -10.45 -10.46 -12.80
CA PRO A 204 -10.84 -11.80 -13.24
C PRO A 204 -9.69 -12.59 -13.88
N THR A 205 -8.69 -11.91 -14.45
CA THR A 205 -7.49 -12.57 -14.99
C THR A 205 -6.61 -13.07 -13.85
N LEU A 206 -6.40 -12.26 -12.81
CA LEU A 206 -5.60 -12.62 -11.63
C LEU A 206 -6.26 -13.77 -10.83
N GLU A 207 -7.58 -13.70 -10.62
CA GLU A 207 -8.35 -14.77 -9.99
C GLU A 207 -8.22 -16.09 -10.76
N ASN A 208 -8.32 -16.05 -12.11
CA ASN A 208 -8.15 -17.24 -12.94
C ASN A 208 -6.72 -17.80 -12.87
N LEU A 209 -5.68 -16.96 -12.84
CA LEU A 209 -4.30 -17.40 -12.65
C LEU A 209 -4.09 -18.06 -11.28
N LEU A 210 -4.68 -17.49 -10.21
CA LEU A 210 -4.66 -18.08 -8.86
C LEU A 210 -5.41 -19.41 -8.80
N ASN A 211 -6.60 -19.50 -9.41
CA ASN A 211 -7.38 -20.74 -9.49
C ASN A 211 -6.61 -21.87 -10.22
N VAL A 212 -5.91 -21.54 -11.32
CA VAL A 212 -5.05 -22.49 -12.04
C VAL A 212 -3.87 -22.94 -11.18
N LEU A 213 -3.23 -22.01 -10.45
CA LEU A 213 -2.14 -22.34 -9.52
C LEU A 213 -2.62 -23.26 -8.40
N CYS A 214 -3.74 -22.95 -7.75
CA CYS A 214 -4.33 -23.77 -6.69
C CYS A 214 -4.69 -25.17 -7.18
N SER A 215 -5.39 -25.27 -8.32
CA SER A 215 -5.82 -26.56 -8.89
C SER A 215 -4.67 -27.45 -9.33
N ASN A 216 -3.54 -26.89 -9.77
CA ASN A 216 -2.38 -27.67 -10.25
C ASN A 216 -1.39 -28.03 -9.14
N SER A 217 -1.28 -27.19 -8.11
CA SER A 217 -0.32 -27.37 -7.01
C SER A 217 -0.92 -28.05 -5.77
N GLY A 218 -2.24 -28.17 -5.66
CA GLY A 218 -2.90 -28.69 -4.45
C GLY A 218 -2.80 -27.72 -3.27
N ILE A 219 -2.92 -26.43 -3.55
CA ILE A 219 -2.97 -25.35 -2.56
C ILE A 219 -4.44 -25.15 -2.19
N ASP A 220 -4.75 -25.11 -0.89
CA ASP A 220 -6.13 -25.01 -0.39
C ASP A 220 -6.67 -23.58 -0.49
N LYS A 221 -5.81 -22.57 -0.29
CA LYS A 221 -6.14 -21.13 -0.39
C LYS A 221 -4.92 -20.31 -0.81
N ALA A 222 -5.11 -19.30 -1.66
CA ALA A 222 -4.04 -18.40 -2.08
C ALA A 222 -4.45 -16.91 -2.04
N TYR A 223 -3.50 -16.07 -1.62
CA TYR A 223 -3.65 -14.63 -1.49
C TYR A 223 -2.46 -13.92 -2.13
N LEU A 224 -2.72 -12.93 -2.99
CA LEU A 224 -1.72 -12.02 -3.52
C LEU A 224 -1.75 -10.73 -2.72
N PHE A 225 -0.78 -10.53 -1.84
CA PHE A 225 -0.66 -9.40 -0.92
C PHE A 225 0.26 -8.30 -1.45
N ASP A 226 -0.05 -7.05 -1.10
CA ASP A 226 0.90 -5.95 -1.04
C ASP A 226 1.63 -5.95 0.31
N THR A 227 2.95 -6.11 0.28
CA THR A 227 3.83 -6.19 1.46
C THR A 227 3.77 -4.93 2.35
N LEU A 228 3.52 -3.76 1.76
CA LEU A 228 3.50 -2.50 2.51
C LEU A 228 2.15 -2.23 3.16
N THR A 229 1.04 -2.42 2.44
CA THR A 229 -0.30 -2.07 2.98
C THR A 229 -1.00 -3.25 3.66
N LYS A 230 -0.48 -4.48 3.52
CA LYS A 230 -1.13 -5.76 3.93
C LYS A 230 -2.47 -6.04 3.23
N ILE A 231 -2.80 -5.29 2.18
CA ILE A 231 -4.02 -5.43 1.41
C ILE A 231 -3.83 -6.57 0.41
N TYR A 232 -4.80 -7.48 0.30
CA TYR A 232 -4.77 -8.52 -0.72
C TYR A 232 -5.45 -8.04 -2.01
N ILE A 233 -4.70 -8.08 -3.10
CA ILE A 233 -5.05 -7.57 -4.42
C ILE A 233 -5.91 -8.56 -5.20
N ALA A 234 -5.65 -9.85 -5.00
CA ALA A 234 -6.42 -10.94 -5.57
C ALA A 234 -6.38 -12.16 -4.64
N THR A 235 -7.38 -13.01 -4.76
CA THR A 235 -7.45 -14.31 -4.08
C THR A 235 -8.06 -15.34 -5.03
N ASP A 236 -7.93 -16.62 -4.72
CA ASP A 236 -8.64 -17.68 -5.45
C ASP A 236 -10.15 -17.67 -5.11
N SER A 237 -10.93 -18.40 -5.91
CA SER A 237 -12.41 -18.43 -5.86
C SER A 237 -13.04 -19.04 -4.59
N SER A 238 -12.26 -19.68 -3.71
CA SER A 238 -12.80 -20.15 -2.42
C SER A 238 -13.12 -18.99 -1.47
N PRO A 239 -14.10 -19.12 -0.56
CA PRO A 239 -14.43 -18.04 0.37
C PRO A 239 -13.22 -17.66 1.24
N VAL A 240 -13.01 -16.35 1.40
CA VAL A 240 -12.00 -15.81 2.32
C VAL A 240 -12.48 -16.05 3.75
N ASP A 241 -11.65 -16.75 4.53
CA ASP A 241 -11.81 -16.89 5.97
C ASP A 241 -10.96 -15.83 6.70
N MET A 242 -11.54 -15.25 7.74
CA MET A 242 -10.94 -14.16 8.50
C MET A 242 -9.70 -14.61 9.27
N GLN A 243 -9.74 -15.80 9.88
CA GLN A 243 -8.62 -16.33 10.66
C GLN A 243 -7.41 -16.64 9.77
N SER A 244 -7.69 -17.21 8.59
CA SER A 244 -6.71 -17.45 7.54
C SER A 244 -6.05 -16.15 7.05
N TYR A 245 -6.83 -15.06 6.95
CA TYR A 245 -6.32 -13.73 6.56
C TYR A 245 -5.43 -13.11 7.64
N GLU A 246 -5.86 -13.13 8.91
CA GLU A 246 -5.08 -12.65 10.07
C GLU A 246 -3.72 -13.34 10.15
N LEU A 247 -3.71 -14.67 10.06
CA LEU A 247 -2.47 -15.45 10.09
C LEU A 247 -1.51 -15.12 8.93
N CYS A 248 -2.04 -14.83 7.73
CA CYS A 248 -1.22 -14.39 6.59
C CYS A 248 -0.67 -12.97 6.79
N SER A 249 -1.46 -12.06 7.38
CA SER A 249 -1.01 -10.71 7.74
C SER A 249 0.15 -10.74 8.74
N ASP A 250 0.02 -11.53 9.80
CA ASP A 250 1.04 -11.65 10.85
C ASP A 250 2.30 -12.34 10.33
N MET A 251 2.16 -13.30 9.40
CA MET A 251 3.28 -13.91 8.70
C MET A 251 4.12 -12.87 7.94
N ILE A 252 3.49 -11.91 7.25
CA ILE A 252 4.21 -10.84 6.53
C ILE A 252 5.05 -10.02 7.51
N ASP A 253 4.47 -9.56 8.63
CA ASP A 253 5.20 -8.79 9.64
C ASP A 253 6.41 -9.56 10.18
N VAL A 254 6.22 -10.82 10.59
CA VAL A 254 7.29 -11.67 11.12
C VAL A 254 8.44 -11.81 10.12
N ILE A 255 8.14 -11.96 8.84
CA ILE A 255 9.16 -12.13 7.79
C ILE A 255 9.89 -10.82 7.52
N ILE A 256 9.16 -9.70 7.41
CA ILE A 256 9.75 -8.39 7.17
C ILE A 256 10.59 -7.93 8.36
N ASP A 257 10.16 -8.19 9.59
CA ASP A 257 10.96 -7.90 10.79
C ASP A 257 12.25 -8.75 10.84
N ILE A 258 12.17 -10.05 10.52
CA ILE A 258 13.34 -10.93 10.42
C ILE A 258 14.28 -10.46 9.29
N GLU A 259 13.74 -10.06 8.14
CA GLU A 259 14.52 -9.52 7.02
C GLU A 259 15.19 -8.19 7.40
N CYS A 260 14.50 -7.29 8.10
CA CYS A 260 15.07 -6.04 8.60
C CYS A 260 16.21 -6.28 9.62
N ILE A 261 16.12 -7.33 10.44
CA ILE A 261 17.16 -7.68 11.43
C ILE A 261 18.38 -8.36 10.78
N TYR A 262 18.15 -9.33 9.88
CA TYR A 262 19.21 -10.22 9.38
C TYR A 262 19.61 -9.98 7.91
N GLY A 263 18.71 -9.45 7.08
CA GLY A 263 18.97 -9.14 5.66
C GLY A 263 19.92 -7.97 5.43
N ALA A 264 20.19 -7.15 6.44
CA ALA A 264 21.11 -6.02 6.38
C ALA A 264 22.60 -6.40 6.16
N GLN A 265 22.95 -7.69 6.14
CA GLN A 265 24.33 -8.17 5.95
C GLN A 265 24.70 -8.31 4.47
N GLY A 266 24.81 -7.17 3.80
CA GLY A 266 25.31 -7.06 2.43
C GLY A 266 25.77 -5.64 2.03
N ALA A 267 25.18 -4.61 2.63
CA ALA A 267 25.53 -3.21 2.41
C ALA A 267 26.16 -2.59 3.68
N GLY A 268 27.31 -3.12 4.11
CA GLY A 268 28.18 -2.35 4.99
C GLY A 268 28.66 -1.08 4.27
N PRO A 269 28.77 0.08 4.95
CA PRO A 269 29.32 1.27 4.32
C PRO A 269 30.74 0.97 3.82
N SER A 270 30.96 1.13 2.52
CA SER A 270 32.29 1.01 1.91
C SER A 270 33.28 1.88 2.68
N GLY A 271 34.39 1.28 3.11
CA GLY A 271 35.32 1.91 4.05
C GLY A 271 35.84 3.25 3.54
N THR A 272 35.32 4.34 4.08
CA THR A 272 35.98 5.65 4.04
C THR A 272 37.15 5.60 5.00
N VAL A 273 38.34 5.41 4.44
CA VAL A 273 39.59 5.80 5.11
C VAL A 273 39.46 7.29 5.40
N VAL A 274 39.46 7.66 6.68
CA VAL A 274 39.57 9.05 7.12
C VAL A 274 40.96 9.19 7.71
N ASP A 275 41.87 9.78 6.95
CA ASP A 275 43.19 10.15 7.42
C ASP A 275 43.06 11.24 8.51
N GLU A 276 43.59 10.97 9.71
CA GLU A 276 43.82 12.00 10.72
C GLU A 276 45.21 12.62 10.51
N GLU A 277 45.28 13.89 10.06
CA GLU A 277 46.43 14.74 10.37
C GLU A 277 46.04 16.22 10.59
N SER A 278 46.68 16.80 11.62
CA SER A 278 46.87 18.24 11.92
C SER A 278 45.73 19.07 12.55
N GLY A 279 46.08 19.83 13.61
CA GLY A 279 45.42 21.10 13.94
C GLY A 279 44.97 21.32 15.40
N GLU A 280 45.89 21.76 16.27
CA GLU A 280 45.69 22.22 17.66
C GLU A 280 44.55 23.26 17.85
N ASP A 281 43.77 23.21 18.95
CA ASP A 281 43.92 24.16 20.10
C ASP A 281 42.94 23.93 21.30
N ARG A 282 43.45 24.18 22.53
CA ARG A 282 42.76 24.57 23.80
C ARG A 282 41.77 23.60 24.51
N GLU A 283 42.16 22.98 25.65
CA GLU A 283 42.06 23.48 27.06
C GLU A 283 40.63 23.41 27.68
N THR A 284 40.33 22.68 28.78
CA THR A 284 41.04 22.60 30.08
C THR A 284 40.49 21.49 31.03
N LEU A 285 41.35 20.92 31.91
CA LEU A 285 41.10 20.49 33.34
C LEU A 285 40.01 19.39 33.64
N VAL A 286 40.15 18.36 34.53
CA VAL A 286 40.97 18.12 35.75
C VAL A 286 41.20 16.59 36.05
N GLN A 287 42.42 16.23 36.51
CA GLN A 287 42.88 15.07 37.37
C GLN A 287 42.64 13.56 37.04
N SER A 288 43.74 12.87 36.65
CA SER A 288 44.58 11.93 37.46
C SER A 288 43.99 10.70 38.21
N PRO A 289 44.81 9.66 38.52
CA PRO A 289 45.90 9.02 37.74
C PRO A 289 45.95 7.45 37.85
N MET A 290 46.83 6.76 37.09
CA MET A 290 47.89 5.83 37.61
C MET A 290 48.51 4.89 36.54
N LEU A 291 49.85 4.99 36.40
CA LEU A 291 50.89 4.04 35.95
C LEU A 291 50.70 3.06 34.76
N GLU A 292 51.41 3.41 33.67
CA GLU A 292 52.44 2.63 32.96
C GLU A 292 52.55 1.08 33.09
N THR A 293 52.75 0.41 31.95
CA THR A 293 54.02 -0.32 31.72
C THR A 293 54.37 -0.51 30.23
N ASN A 294 55.66 -0.37 29.91
CA ASN A 294 56.25 -0.44 28.57
C ASN A 294 56.48 -1.88 28.06
N SER A 295 56.30 -2.11 26.74
CA SER A 295 57.20 -2.85 25.83
C SER A 295 56.51 -3.06 24.47
N ARG A 296 57.01 -2.78 23.26
CA ARG A 296 58.34 -2.64 22.59
C ARG A 296 58.42 -3.64 21.41
N ARG A 297 58.86 -3.12 20.25
CA ARG A 297 59.41 -3.79 19.03
C ARG A 297 58.38 -4.18 17.95
N LEU A 298 58.45 -3.62 16.73
CA LEU A 298 59.52 -3.68 15.68
C LEU A 298 59.56 -5.08 15.00
N SER A 299 59.70 -5.28 13.68
CA SER A 299 59.55 -4.45 12.45
C SER A 299 60.12 -5.27 11.27
N SER A 300 59.51 -5.24 10.08
CA SER A 300 60.12 -5.48 8.73
C SER A 300 59.03 -5.83 7.70
N ASP A 301 59.15 -5.67 6.39
CA ASP A 301 59.84 -4.75 5.44
C ASP A 301 59.88 -5.48 4.08
N GLY A 302 59.71 -4.75 2.97
CA GLY A 302 60.03 -5.20 1.59
C GLY A 302 58.93 -6.01 0.85
N SER A 303 58.31 -5.55 -0.25
CA SER A 303 58.82 -5.15 -1.59
C SER A 303 59.09 -6.34 -2.56
N SER A 304 58.94 -6.25 -3.88
CA SER A 304 58.08 -5.51 -4.84
C SER A 304 58.41 -5.99 -6.28
N LEU A 305 57.58 -5.66 -7.29
CA LEU A 305 57.84 -5.84 -8.77
C LEU A 305 57.87 -7.32 -9.25
N ASN A 306 57.57 -7.76 -10.48
CA ASN A 306 57.04 -7.19 -11.74
C ASN A 306 56.40 -8.39 -12.54
N GLU A 307 55.77 -8.35 -13.72
CA GLU A 307 55.65 -7.35 -14.81
C GLU A 307 54.37 -7.63 -15.66
N THR A 308 54.12 -6.86 -16.73
CA THR A 308 52.94 -6.91 -17.62
C THR A 308 52.98 -8.04 -18.67
N SER A 309 51.92 -8.85 -18.83
CA SER A 309 51.37 -9.37 -20.12
C SER A 309 50.36 -10.53 -19.94
N GLN A 310 49.06 -10.24 -19.89
CA GLN A 310 48.01 -11.24 -20.21
C GLN A 310 46.64 -10.58 -20.48
N SER A 311 46.49 -9.98 -21.65
CA SER A 311 45.18 -9.98 -22.32
C SER A 311 44.86 -11.42 -22.77
N LEU A 312 43.56 -11.77 -22.88
CA LEU A 312 43.01 -13.11 -23.16
C LEU A 312 42.80 -14.06 -21.95
N ALA A 313 42.17 -13.56 -20.87
CA ALA A 313 41.57 -14.43 -19.84
C ALA A 313 40.30 -13.85 -19.17
N LEU A 314 39.52 -12.99 -19.86
CA LEU A 314 38.21 -12.53 -19.38
C LEU A 314 37.07 -13.28 -20.07
N HIS A 315 36.91 -14.53 -19.65
CA HIS A 315 35.67 -15.30 -19.75
C HIS A 315 35.40 -16.02 -18.43
N GLU A 316 35.63 -15.31 -17.33
CA GLU A 316 35.23 -15.77 -16.00
C GLU A 316 33.72 -15.59 -15.82
N ARG A 317 33.02 -16.72 -15.88
CA ARG A 317 31.97 -17.05 -14.91
C ARG A 317 30.71 -16.17 -14.87
N SER A 318 30.16 -15.82 -16.03
CA SER A 318 28.72 -15.52 -16.12
C SER A 318 27.92 -16.82 -16.17
N GLN A 319 27.59 -17.37 -14.99
CA GLN A 319 26.54 -18.38 -14.82
C GLN A 319 26.16 -18.52 -13.33
N GLY A 320 24.91 -18.20 -12.98
CA GLY A 320 24.27 -18.77 -11.80
C GLY A 320 24.41 -18.04 -10.46
N THR A 321 24.24 -16.72 -10.42
CA THR A 321 23.43 -16.15 -9.33
C THR A 321 22.00 -16.04 -9.85
N ALA A 322 21.19 -17.07 -9.61
CA ALA A 322 19.75 -16.85 -9.59
C ALA A 322 19.48 -15.76 -8.56
N GLU A 323 18.60 -14.82 -8.88
CA GLU A 323 18.09 -13.88 -7.87
C GLU A 323 17.55 -14.73 -6.71
N ALA A 324 17.98 -14.42 -5.49
CA ALA A 324 17.59 -15.19 -4.33
C ALA A 324 16.14 -14.85 -3.99
N GLU A 325 15.20 -15.49 -4.70
CA GLU A 325 13.78 -15.26 -4.55
C GLU A 325 13.39 -15.45 -3.09
N THR A 326 12.93 -14.35 -2.46
CA THR A 326 12.58 -14.40 -1.05
C THR A 326 11.39 -15.35 -0.89
N SER A 327 11.64 -16.41 -0.13
CA SER A 327 10.70 -17.50 0.09
C SER A 327 10.79 -17.93 1.53
N SER A 328 9.64 -18.20 2.13
CA SER A 328 9.56 -18.61 3.52
C SER A 328 8.45 -19.63 3.74
N LEU A 329 8.62 -20.40 4.81
CA LEU A 329 7.83 -21.57 5.08
C LEU A 329 7.58 -21.69 6.58
N ILE A 330 6.32 -21.60 6.98
CA ILE A 330 5.89 -21.84 8.36
C ILE A 330 5.05 -23.10 8.36
N LYS A 331 5.41 -24.07 9.20
CA LYS A 331 4.64 -25.31 9.41
C LYS A 331 3.98 -25.24 10.78
N LEU A 332 2.67 -25.42 10.80
CA LEU A 332 1.88 -25.49 12.03
C LEU A 332 1.84 -26.93 12.56
N ASP A 333 1.51 -27.08 13.84
CA ASP A 333 1.40 -28.37 14.53
C ASP A 333 0.18 -29.19 14.08
N ASN A 334 -0.85 -28.52 13.57
CA ASN A 334 -2.06 -29.11 13.01
C ASN A 334 -1.86 -29.76 11.61
N GLY A 335 -0.66 -29.67 11.02
CA GLY A 335 -0.33 -30.21 9.70
C GLY A 335 -0.60 -29.25 8.53
N ASP A 336 -0.98 -28.01 8.79
CA ASP A 336 -1.09 -26.95 7.79
C ASP A 336 0.25 -26.24 7.60
N VAL A 337 0.48 -25.75 6.39
CA VAL A 337 1.73 -25.14 5.96
C VAL A 337 1.41 -23.83 5.25
N LEU A 338 2.02 -22.75 5.73
CA LEU A 338 2.00 -21.46 5.07
C LEU A 338 3.28 -21.32 4.27
N TYR A 339 3.11 -21.05 2.97
CA TYR A 339 4.20 -20.85 2.03
C TYR A 339 4.09 -19.47 1.41
N MET A 340 5.11 -18.67 1.59
CA MET A 340 5.16 -17.30 1.08
C MET A 340 6.31 -17.16 0.08
N ARG A 341 6.05 -16.48 -1.03
CA ARG A 341 7.05 -16.15 -2.05
C ARG A 341 6.84 -14.75 -2.63
N GLU A 342 7.93 -14.04 -2.87
CA GLU A 342 7.92 -12.77 -3.57
C GLU A 342 7.64 -12.94 -5.07
N VAL A 343 6.62 -12.23 -5.54
CA VAL A 343 6.28 -12.09 -6.96
C VAL A 343 7.01 -10.89 -7.55
N ASN A 344 7.05 -9.77 -6.82
CA ASN A 344 7.76 -8.53 -7.15
C ASN A 344 8.07 -7.77 -5.85
N ARG A 345 8.89 -6.72 -5.88
CA ARG A 345 9.36 -5.94 -4.71
C ARG A 345 8.25 -5.36 -3.82
N LEU A 346 7.02 -5.32 -4.33
CA LEU A 346 5.82 -4.84 -3.65
C LEU A 346 4.74 -5.93 -3.49
N LEU A 347 4.90 -7.09 -4.14
CA LEU A 347 3.90 -8.16 -4.18
C LEU A 347 4.43 -9.49 -3.71
N VAL A 348 3.65 -10.12 -2.85
CA VAL A 348 3.92 -11.40 -2.25
C VAL A 348 2.73 -12.32 -2.46
N LEU A 349 2.98 -13.56 -2.87
CA LEU A 349 1.99 -14.61 -2.83
C LEU A 349 2.11 -15.38 -1.51
N ILE A 350 1.00 -15.58 -0.82
CA ILE A 350 0.89 -16.47 0.34
C ILE A 350 -0.09 -17.59 0.02
N CYS A 351 0.35 -18.83 0.25
CA CYS A 351 -0.39 -20.05 -0.01
C CYS A 351 -0.56 -20.85 1.28
N LEU A 352 -1.78 -21.28 1.55
CA LEU A 352 -2.14 -22.23 2.61
C LEU A 352 -2.32 -23.61 1.98
N LEU A 353 -1.63 -24.60 2.51
CA LEU A 353 -1.64 -25.97 1.98
C LEU A 353 -1.42 -27.01 3.07
N ARG A 354 -1.91 -28.24 2.86
CA ARG A 354 -1.57 -29.39 3.72
C ARG A 354 -0.11 -29.82 3.58
N GLN A 355 0.49 -30.25 4.69
CA GLN A 355 1.83 -30.81 4.73
C GLN A 355 2.04 -31.96 3.72
N ASP A 356 1.01 -32.80 3.50
CA ASP A 356 1.04 -33.92 2.54
C ASP A 356 1.21 -33.45 1.07
N ASN A 357 0.66 -32.28 0.72
CA ASN A 357 0.79 -31.72 -0.62
C ASN A 357 2.16 -31.07 -0.85
N PHE A 358 2.83 -30.63 0.23
CA PHE A 358 4.15 -29.98 0.19
C PHE A 358 5.29 -30.93 -0.20
N GLU A 359 5.11 -32.26 -0.15
CA GLU A 359 6.12 -33.23 -0.61
C GLU A 359 6.52 -33.02 -2.08
N LYS A 360 5.67 -32.33 -2.87
CA LYS A 360 5.90 -32.02 -4.30
C LYS A 360 6.48 -30.62 -4.53
N HIS A 361 7.27 -30.09 -3.60
CA HIS A 361 7.85 -28.73 -3.64
C HIS A 361 8.29 -28.25 -5.04
N GLY A 362 9.09 -29.05 -5.77
CA GLY A 362 9.61 -28.65 -7.08
C GLY A 362 8.55 -28.46 -8.18
N LEU A 363 7.36 -29.06 -8.05
CA LEU A 363 6.22 -28.77 -8.93
C LEU A 363 5.53 -27.46 -8.52
N ILE A 364 5.45 -27.17 -7.22
CA ILE A 364 4.91 -25.92 -6.69
C ILE A 364 5.80 -24.74 -7.12
N ASP A 365 7.12 -24.88 -6.99
CA ASP A 365 8.11 -23.88 -7.48
C ASP A 365 7.97 -23.61 -8.98
N TYR A 366 7.86 -24.67 -9.79
CA TYR A 366 7.71 -24.53 -11.24
C TYR A 366 6.39 -23.84 -11.62
N ASN A 367 5.27 -24.26 -11.01
CA ASN A 367 3.98 -23.62 -11.22
C ASN A 367 3.99 -22.15 -10.73
N PHE A 368 4.69 -21.86 -9.64
CA PHE A 368 4.88 -20.49 -9.14
C PHE A 368 5.68 -19.63 -10.12
N GLN A 369 6.76 -20.14 -10.70
CA GLN A 369 7.54 -19.41 -11.71
C GLN A 369 6.68 -19.03 -12.92
N CYS A 370 5.91 -19.98 -13.46
CA CYS A 370 4.97 -19.70 -14.54
C CYS A 370 3.87 -18.69 -14.15
N PHE A 371 3.40 -18.75 -12.89
CA PHE A 371 2.44 -17.76 -12.35
C PHE A 371 3.07 -16.36 -12.25
N LYS A 372 4.30 -16.25 -11.71
CA LYS A 372 5.05 -14.99 -11.58
C LYS A 372 5.30 -14.32 -12.94
N GLU A 373 5.68 -15.10 -13.94
CA GLU A 373 5.83 -14.65 -15.33
C GLU A 373 4.48 -14.13 -15.88
N ALA A 374 3.41 -14.94 -15.80
CA ALA A 374 2.08 -14.55 -16.29
C ALA A 374 1.51 -13.29 -15.60
N VAL A 375 1.69 -13.16 -14.28
CA VAL A 375 1.27 -11.97 -13.52
C VAL A 375 2.05 -10.73 -13.97
N THR A 376 3.36 -10.87 -14.22
CA THR A 376 4.20 -9.77 -14.73
C THR A 376 3.75 -9.32 -16.12
N GLU A 377 3.44 -10.26 -17.03
CA GLU A 377 2.92 -9.95 -18.38
C GLU A 377 1.56 -9.23 -18.35
N VAL A 378 0.63 -9.67 -17.49
CA VAL A 378 -0.69 -9.02 -17.32
C VAL A 378 -0.52 -7.56 -16.90
N PHE A 379 0.37 -7.28 -15.95
CA PHE A 379 0.59 -5.92 -15.47
C PHE A 379 1.37 -5.03 -16.45
N GLU A 380 2.34 -5.58 -17.19
CA GLU A 380 2.95 -4.86 -18.32
C GLU A 380 1.91 -4.46 -19.37
N PHE A 381 0.96 -5.36 -19.68
CA PHE A 381 -0.12 -5.07 -20.62
C PHE A 381 -1.05 -3.97 -20.08
N SER A 382 -1.39 -4.01 -18.78
CA SER A 382 -2.17 -2.98 -18.10
C SER A 382 -1.53 -1.59 -18.24
N GLN A 383 -0.24 -1.48 -17.91
CA GLN A 383 0.50 -0.21 -17.99
C GLN A 383 0.59 0.29 -19.44
N LYS A 384 0.96 -0.57 -20.39
CA LYS A 384 1.04 -0.21 -21.83
C LYS A 384 -0.30 0.31 -22.36
N ARG A 385 -1.42 -0.27 -21.91
CA ARG A 385 -2.78 0.17 -22.29
C ARG A 385 -3.13 1.54 -21.72
N ASN A 386 -2.79 1.82 -20.46
CA ASN A 386 -3.02 3.14 -19.87
C ASN A 386 -2.17 4.24 -20.55
N THR A 387 -0.90 3.95 -20.89
CA THR A 387 -0.05 4.87 -21.64
C THR A 387 -0.56 5.13 -23.07
N GLN A 388 -1.10 4.12 -23.75
CA GLN A 388 -1.72 4.29 -25.08
C GLN A 388 -3.02 5.09 -25.04
N LEU A 389 -3.82 4.96 -23.98
CA LEU A 389 -5.01 5.80 -23.78
C LEU A 389 -4.62 7.27 -23.60
N GLN A 390 -3.61 7.55 -22.77
CA GLN A 390 -3.10 8.92 -22.57
C GLN A 390 -2.60 9.57 -23.87
N SER A 391 -1.86 8.84 -24.73
CA SER A 391 -1.39 9.38 -26.01
C SER A 391 -2.50 9.64 -27.03
N SER A 392 -3.67 9.00 -26.88
CA SER A 392 -4.83 9.24 -27.74
C SER A 392 -5.65 10.48 -27.33
N VAL A 393 -5.67 10.82 -26.04
CA VAL A 393 -6.40 11.99 -25.53
C VAL A 393 -5.65 13.29 -25.80
N SER A 394 -4.31 13.30 -25.66
CA SER A 394 -3.47 14.46 -25.98
C SER A 394 -3.52 14.86 -27.47
N GLY A 395 -3.82 13.93 -28.38
CA GLY A 395 -3.98 14.22 -29.80
C GLY A 395 -5.32 14.86 -30.21
N SER A 396 -6.26 15.06 -29.28
CA SER A 396 -7.61 15.57 -29.57
C SER A 396 -7.87 17.02 -29.13
N HIS A 397 -6.82 17.74 -28.71
CA HIS A 397 -6.90 19.15 -28.28
C HIS A 397 -6.08 20.13 -29.15
N GLU A 398 -5.56 19.71 -30.31
CA GLU A 398 -4.75 20.54 -31.22
C GLU A 398 -5.33 20.72 -32.66
N ASP A 399 -6.64 20.48 -32.87
CA ASP A 399 -7.35 20.76 -34.15
C ASP A 399 -8.49 21.80 -33.97
#